data_AF-A0A7Z9IEN6-F1
#
_entry.id   AF-A0A7Z9IEN6-F1
#
_cell.length_a   1.000
_cell.length_b   1.000
_cell.length_c   1.000
_cell.angle_alpha   90.00
_cell.angle_beta   90.00
_cell.angle_gamma   90.00
#
_symmetry.space_group_name_H-M   'P 1'
#
loop_
_entity.id
_entity.type
_entity.pdbx_description
1 polymer ?
#
loop_
_entity_poly.entity_id
_entity_poly.type
_entity_poly.pdbx_seq_one_letter_code
_entity_poly.pdbx_strand_id
1 'polypeptide(L)'
;VEALVAKHGSLGRTAAQAVGYQEALALLHEECSLDEAIEQVKIRTRRFARRQETWFRGFEECIWIPQIMPVEVDATVDQILEQAD
;
A
#
# COMPACT_ATOMS: atom_id res chain seq x y z
N VAL A 1 9.67 10.45 -5.51
CA VAL A 1 9.86 11.12 -4.19
C VAL A 1 10.78 12.32 -4.34
N GLU A 2 11.98 12.15 -4.90
CA GLU A 2 12.94 13.22 -5.17
C GLU A 2 12.34 14.48 -5.83
N ALA A 3 11.62 14.33 -6.96
CA ALA A 3 10.98 15.46 -7.63
C ALA A 3 9.97 16.23 -6.76
N LEU A 4 9.29 15.55 -5.83
CA LEU A 4 8.35 16.19 -4.91
C LEU A 4 9.10 16.99 -3.84
N VAL A 5 10.19 16.43 -3.31
CA VAL A 5 11.06 17.11 -2.34
C VAL A 5 11.72 18.32 -3.00
N ALA A 6 12.25 18.19 -4.21
CA ALA A 6 12.85 19.29 -4.96
C ALA A 6 11.85 20.44 -5.20
N LYS A 7 10.58 20.11 -5.49
CA LYS A 7 9.54 21.11 -5.75
C LYS A 7 9.02 21.81 -4.49
N HIS A 8 8.93 21.09 -3.37
CA HIS A 8 8.24 21.57 -2.16
C HIS A 8 9.17 21.80 -0.96
N GLY A 9 10.46 21.49 -1.08
CA GLY A 9 11.45 21.51 0.00
C GLY A 9 11.33 20.30 0.93
N SER A 10 10.12 19.97 1.38
CA SER A 10 9.84 18.77 2.17
C SER A 10 8.41 18.26 1.95
N LEU A 11 8.17 17.00 2.35
CA LEU A 11 6.81 16.46 2.38
C LEU A 11 6.14 16.80 3.71
N GLY A 12 4.82 17.02 3.69
CA GLY A 12 4.03 17.17 4.91
C GLY A 12 4.11 15.93 5.80
N ARG A 13 3.85 16.10 7.12
CA ARG A 13 4.01 15.06 8.14
C ARG A 13 3.36 13.72 7.76
N THR A 14 2.11 13.74 7.30
CA THR A 14 1.39 12.52 6.92
C THR A 14 1.96 11.88 5.66
N ALA A 15 2.27 12.68 4.63
CA ALA A 15 2.83 12.19 3.37
C ALA A 15 4.22 11.55 3.57
N ALA A 16 5.05 12.13 4.44
CA ALA A 16 6.37 11.60 4.76
C ALA A 16 6.33 10.24 5.47
N GLN A 17 5.25 9.89 6.15
CA GLN A 17 5.09 8.62 6.88
C GLN A 17 4.47 7.51 6.04
N ALA A 18 3.99 7.82 4.83
CA ALA A 18 3.39 6.83 3.94
C ALA A 18 4.42 5.73 3.59
N VAL A 19 3.96 4.48 3.53
CA VAL A 19 4.79 3.33 3.12
C VAL A 19 5.36 3.60 1.72
N GLY A 20 6.64 3.35 1.51
CA GLY A 20 7.35 3.68 0.28
C GLY A 20 7.97 5.08 0.31
N TYR A 21 7.26 6.08 0.84
CA TYR A 21 7.76 7.45 0.93
C TYR A 21 8.79 7.61 2.04
N GLN A 22 8.51 7.05 3.23
CA GLN A 22 9.45 7.15 4.35
C GLN A 22 10.80 6.49 4.01
N GLU A 23 10.79 5.33 3.37
CA GLU A 23 12.00 4.61 2.98
C GLU A 23 12.77 5.33 1.88
N ALA A 24 12.05 5.86 0.89
CA ALA A 24 12.66 6.65 -0.17
C ALA A 24 13.27 7.95 0.36
N LEU A 25 12.66 8.60 1.37
CA LEU A 25 13.23 9.77 2.03
C LEU A 25 14.51 9.41 2.81
N ALA A 26 14.51 8.30 3.56
CA ALA A 26 15.70 7.82 4.27
C ALA A 26 16.86 7.54 3.30
N LEU A 27 16.58 6.93 2.14
CA LEU A 27 17.57 6.73 1.08
C LEU A 27 18.10 8.07 0.54
N LEU A 28 17.23 9.04 0.27
CA LEU A 28 17.62 10.37 -0.23
C LEU A 28 18.44 11.18 0.78
N HIS A 29 18.30 10.89 2.06
CA HIS A 29 19.10 11.48 3.14
C HIS A 29 20.36 10.66 3.48
N GLU A 30 20.67 9.63 2.68
CA GLU A 30 21.82 8.73 2.92
C GLU A 30 21.78 8.01 4.28
N GLU A 31 20.58 7.84 4.86
CA GLU A 31 20.37 7.17 6.15
C GLU A 31 20.33 5.64 6.01
N CYS A 32 20.17 5.13 4.79
CA CYS A 32 20.23 3.70 4.45
C CYS A 32 20.69 3.48 3.01
N SER A 33 21.09 2.24 2.69
CA SER A 33 21.39 1.82 1.32
C SER A 33 20.11 1.55 0.50
N LEU A 34 20.25 1.50 -0.82
CA LEU A 34 19.13 1.19 -1.73
C LEU A 34 18.50 -0.18 -1.42
N ASP A 35 19.33 -1.19 -1.16
CA ASP A 35 18.86 -2.55 -0.86
C ASP A 35 18.09 -2.58 0.47
N GLU A 36 18.58 -1.88 1.50
CA GLU A 36 17.87 -1.74 2.77
C GLU A 36 16.54 -1.02 2.58
N ALA A 37 16.51 0.08 1.82
CA ALA A 37 15.27 0.80 1.52
C ALA A 37 14.25 -0.11 0.83
N ILE A 38 14.67 -0.86 -0.20
CA ILE A 38 13.80 -1.82 -0.92
C ILE A 38 13.25 -2.88 0.03
N GLU A 39 14.09 -3.47 0.88
CA GLU A 39 13.65 -4.48 1.84
C GLU A 39 12.69 -3.90 2.88
N GLN A 40 12.93 -2.68 3.38
CA GLN A 40 12.00 -2.01 4.30
C GLN A 40 10.65 -1.73 3.64
N VAL A 41 10.63 -1.29 2.38
CA VAL A 41 9.38 -1.09 1.63
C VAL A 41 8.59 -2.40 1.56
N LYS A 42 9.23 -3.51 1.19
CA LYS A 42 8.59 -4.83 1.13
C LYS A 42 8.01 -5.23 2.48
N ILE A 43 8.79 -5.13 3.55
CA ILE A 43 8.37 -5.52 4.91
C ILE A 43 7.17 -4.67 5.36
N ARG A 44 7.25 -3.34 5.23
CA ARG A 44 6.18 -2.45 5.67
C ARG A 44 4.92 -2.58 4.83
N THR A 45 5.06 -2.83 3.53
CA THR A 45 3.91 -3.10 2.64
C THR A 45 3.18 -4.37 3.09
N ARG A 46 3.89 -5.48 3.37
CA ARG A 46 3.28 -6.71 3.89
C ARG A 46 2.61 -6.49 5.25
N ARG A 47 3.27 -5.78 6.16
CA ARG A 47 2.68 -5.44 7.48
C ARG A 47 1.44 -4.56 7.34
N PHE A 48 1.46 -3.60 6.42
CA PHE A 48 0.31 -2.74 6.15
C PHE A 48 -0.86 -3.54 5.58
N ALA A 49 -0.63 -4.38 4.56
CA ALA A 49 -1.65 -5.27 4.01
C ALA A 49 -2.25 -6.19 5.07
N ARG A 50 -1.42 -6.78 5.95
CA ARG A 50 -1.91 -7.62 7.06
C ARG A 50 -2.77 -6.83 8.05
N ARG A 51 -2.40 -5.58 8.37
CA ARG A 51 -3.23 -4.71 9.22
C ARG A 51 -4.56 -4.36 8.55
N GLN A 52 -4.55 -4.08 7.24
CA GLN A 52 -5.78 -3.84 6.48
C GLN A 52 -6.68 -5.08 6.54
N GLU A 53 -6.14 -6.27 6.28
CA GLU A 53 -6.87 -7.54 6.37
C GLU A 53 -7.46 -7.75 7.77
N THR A 54 -6.67 -7.56 8.84
CA THR A 54 -7.17 -7.66 10.22
C THR A 54 -8.28 -6.65 10.51
N TRP A 55 -8.15 -5.42 10.02
CA TRP A 55 -9.17 -4.39 10.19
C TRP A 55 -10.46 -4.76 9.47
N PHE A 56 -10.38 -5.19 8.21
CA PHE A 56 -11.55 -5.65 7.42
C PHE A 56 -12.23 -6.89 8.00
N ARG A 57 -11.50 -7.79 8.66
CA ARG A 57 -12.08 -8.96 9.35
C ARG A 57 -13.05 -8.60 10.48
N GLY A 58 -12.98 -7.36 10.99
CA GLY A 58 -13.90 -6.87 12.03
C GLY A 58 -15.24 -6.35 11.51
N PHE A 59 -15.42 -6.26 10.18
CA PHE A 59 -16.65 -5.77 9.56
C PHE A 59 -17.50 -6.95 9.10
N GLU A 60 -18.69 -7.08 9.66
CA GLU A 60 -19.65 -8.14 9.30
C GLU A 60 -20.36 -7.82 7.98
N GLU A 61 -20.45 -6.55 7.62
CA GLU A 61 -21.02 -6.06 6.37
C GLU A 61 -20.07 -6.20 5.16
N CYS A 62 -18.79 -6.53 5.41
CA CYS A 62 -17.83 -6.72 4.33
C CYS A 62 -18.00 -8.08 3.65
N ILE A 63 -18.29 -8.04 2.35
CA ILE A 63 -18.35 -9.23 1.52
C ILE A 63 -16.97 -9.47 0.87
N TRP A 64 -16.41 -10.66 1.07
CA TRP A 64 -15.09 -11.01 0.56
C TRP A 64 -15.19 -11.57 -0.87
N ILE A 65 -14.57 -10.89 -1.83
CA ILE A 65 -14.45 -11.36 -3.22
C ILE A 65 -13.07 -11.99 -3.42
N PRO A 66 -12.96 -13.32 -3.55
CA PRO A 66 -11.67 -13.98 -3.79
C PRO A 66 -11.16 -13.67 -5.19
N GLN A 67 -9.90 -13.25 -5.28
CA GLN A 67 -9.26 -12.88 -6.54
C GLN A 67 -8.01 -13.74 -6.79
N ILE A 68 -7.90 -14.28 -8.00
CA ILE A 68 -6.71 -14.99 -8.48
C ILE A 68 -6.04 -14.07 -9.50
N MET A 69 -4.71 -14.02 -9.51
CA MET A 69 -3.97 -13.26 -10.52
C MET A 69 -3.75 -14.10 -11.78
N PRO A 70 -3.92 -13.54 -13.00
CA PRO A 70 -4.40 -12.18 -13.26
C PRO A 70 -5.89 -12.01 -12.94
N VAL A 71 -6.28 -10.80 -12.53
CA VAL A 71 -7.68 -10.47 -12.23
C VAL A 71 -8.46 -10.39 -13.54
N GLU A 72 -9.49 -11.23 -13.67
CA GLU A 72 -10.48 -11.14 -14.74
C GLU A 72 -11.57 -10.14 -14.34
N VAL A 73 -11.53 -8.95 -14.95
CA VAL A 73 -12.38 -7.82 -14.56
C VAL A 73 -13.87 -8.13 -14.74
N ASP A 74 -14.26 -8.66 -15.90
CA ASP A 74 -15.67 -8.94 -16.20
C ASP A 74 -16.24 -9.98 -15.23
N ALA A 75 -15.50 -11.07 -14.98
CA ALA A 75 -15.89 -12.09 -14.01
C ALA A 75 -15.99 -11.54 -12.57
N THR A 76 -15.15 -10.56 -12.22
CA THR A 76 -15.20 -9.91 -10.91
C THR A 76 -16.45 -9.02 -10.77
N VAL A 77 -16.83 -8.31 -11.83
CA VAL A 77 -18.06 -7.50 -11.84
C VAL A 77 -19.27 -8.40 -11.66
N ASP A 78 -19.34 -9.52 -12.38
CA ASP A 78 -20.44 -10.48 -12.26
C ASP A 78 -20.56 -11.01 -10.83
N GLN A 79 -19.45 -11.38 -10.18
CA GLN A 79 -19.43 -11.81 -8.77
C GLN A 79 -19.93 -10.72 -7.80
N ILE A 80 -19.57 -9.46 -8.04
CA ILE A 80 -20.03 -8.34 -7.20
C ILE A 80 -21.54 -8.15 -7.35
N LEU A 81 -22.07 -8.24 -8.56
CA LEU A 81 -23.51 -8.11 -8.82
C LEU A 81 -24.30 -9.26 -8.18
N GLU A 82 -23.83 -10.51 -8.31
CA GLU A 82 -24.48 -11.68 -7.71
C GLU A 82 -24.57 -11.64 -6.17
N GLN A 83 -23.62 -10.98 -5.50
CA GLN A 83 -23.56 -10.90 -4.04
C GLN A 83 -24.21 -9.62 -3.47
N ALA A 84 -24.66 -8.70 -4.34
CA ALA A 84 -25.33 -7.47 -3.95
C ALA A 84 -26.86 -7.60 -3.86
N ASP A 85 -27.43 -8.69 -4.41
CA ASP A 85 -28.85 -9.06 -4.33
C ASP A 85 -29.17 -9.89 -3.07
#